data_AF-A0A832YT32-F1
#
_entry.id   AF-A0A832YT32-F1
#
_cell.length_a   1.000
_cell.length_b   1.000
_cell.length_c   1.000
_cell.angle_alpha   90.00
_cell.angle_beta   90.00
_cell.angle_gamma   90.00
#
_symmetry.space_group_name_H-M   'P 1'
#
loop_
_entity.id
_entity.type
_entity.pdbx_description
1 polymer ?
#
loop_
_entity_poly.entity_id
_entity_poly.type
_entity_poly.pdbx_seq_one_letter_code
_entity_poly.pdbx_strand_id
1 'polypeptide(L)'
;MDDKDICPVCGKAVSDENCITCTICKTKMHRDCIDEEVLTDAAGEYLCPYDAAIAALDWFDSVITCYSHSLTEDQRRELIDRLRSYIELLEHTS
;
A
#
# COMPACT_ATOMS: atom_id res chain seq x y z
N MET A 1 -0.10 22.62 -20.25
CA MET A 1 0.64 22.50 -18.97
C MET A 1 1.27 21.13 -19.03
N ASP A 2 2.59 21.04 -18.94
CA ASP A 2 3.26 19.74 -18.84
C ASP A 2 2.82 19.10 -17.53
N ASP A 3 1.91 18.13 -17.59
CA ASP A 3 1.60 17.25 -16.45
C ASP A 3 2.87 16.44 -16.17
N LYS A 4 3.74 17.00 -15.34
CA LYS A 4 4.87 16.25 -14.80
C LYS A 4 4.31 15.26 -13.80
N ASP A 5 4.44 13.97 -14.10
CA ASP A 5 4.13 12.90 -13.16
C ASP A 5 4.96 13.11 -11.87
N ILE A 6 4.29 13.36 -10.74
CA ILE A 6 4.94 13.53 -9.43
C ILE A 6 5.03 12.17 -8.75
N CYS A 7 6.23 11.80 -8.29
CA CYS A 7 6.41 10.57 -7.54
C CYS A 7 5.71 10.69 -6.16
N PRO A 8 4.73 9.82 -5.83
CA PRO A 8 4.01 9.87 -4.56
C PRO A 8 4.87 9.57 -3.33
N VAL A 9 6.06 8.98 -3.50
CA VAL A 9 6.95 8.64 -2.39
C VAL A 9 7.83 9.83 -1.98
N CYS A 10 8.45 10.51 -2.95
CA CYS A 10 9.42 11.57 -2.67
C CYS A 10 8.94 12.98 -3.03
N GLY A 11 7.75 13.10 -3.64
CA GLY A 11 7.15 14.38 -4.04
C GLY A 11 7.86 15.11 -5.19
N LYS A 12 8.84 14.47 -5.85
CA LYS A 12 9.60 15.06 -6.97
C LYS A 12 9.07 14.60 -8.31
N ALA A 13 9.25 15.42 -9.34
CA ALA A 13 8.89 15.09 -10.72
C ALA A 13 9.67 13.85 -11.19
N VAL A 14 8.97 12.95 -11.87
CA VAL A 14 9.50 11.73 -12.49
C VAL A 14 9.86 12.03 -13.94
N SER A 15 11.07 11.66 -14.34
CA SER A 15 11.45 11.59 -15.76
C SER A 15 11.05 10.23 -16.33
N ASP A 16 10.74 10.16 -17.63
CA ASP A 16 10.44 8.89 -18.30
C ASP A 16 11.62 7.90 -18.31
N GLU A 17 12.84 8.39 -18.09
CA GLU A 17 14.02 7.56 -17.89
C GLU A 17 14.01 6.95 -16.48
N ASN A 18 13.95 5.61 -16.41
CA ASN A 18 14.02 4.80 -15.19
C ASN A 18 12.87 4.98 -14.18
N CYS A 19 11.65 5.19 -14.69
CA CYS A 19 10.43 5.11 -13.88
C CYS A 19 9.81 3.72 -13.91
N ILE A 20 9.09 3.38 -12.84
CA ILE A 20 8.14 2.27 -12.83
C ILE A 20 6.71 2.82 -12.76
N THR A 21 5.74 1.97 -13.10
CA THR A 21 4.34 2.37 -13.20
C THR A 21 3.49 1.43 -12.38
N CYS A 22 2.61 1.99 -11.54
CA CYS A 22 1.63 1.18 -10.81
C CYS A 22 0.80 0.37 -11.80
N THR A 23 0.72 -0.94 -11.61
CA THR A 23 -0.06 -1.81 -12.49
C THR A 23 -1.56 -1.46 -12.49
N ILE A 24 -2.09 -0.97 -11.37
CA ILE A 24 -3.51 -0.62 -11.19
C ILE A 24 -3.82 0.79 -11.73
N CYS A 25 -3.38 1.86 -11.05
CA CYS A 25 -3.78 3.23 -11.39
C CYS A 25 -2.87 3.95 -12.39
N LYS A 26 -1.80 3.31 -12.87
CA LYS A 26 -0.80 3.88 -13.80
C LYS A 26 0.02 5.07 -13.26
N THR A 27 -0.02 5.33 -11.95
CA THR A 27 0.86 6.32 -11.31
C THR A 27 2.34 5.96 -11.53
N LYS A 28 3.15 6.93 -11.98
CA LYS A 28 4.60 6.74 -12.14
C LYS A 28 5.37 7.01 -10.85
N MET A 29 6.41 6.23 -10.63
CA MET A 29 7.30 6.32 -9.47
C MET A 29 8.75 6.14 -9.90
N HIS A 30 9.69 6.75 -9.17
CA HIS A 30 11.10 6.45 -9.37
C HIS A 30 11.37 5.01 -8.94
N ARG A 31 12.13 4.26 -9.75
CA ARG A 31 12.58 2.91 -9.38
C ARG A 31 13.27 2.89 -8.01
N ASP A 32 14.10 3.89 -7.74
CA ASP A 32 14.88 3.98 -6.49
C ASP A 32 14.05 4.40 -5.27
N CYS A 33 12.81 4.87 -5.45
CA CYS A 33 11.91 5.20 -4.34
C CYS A 33 11.11 4.00 -3.83
N ILE A 34 11.28 2.83 -4.45
CA ILE A 34 10.41 1.68 -4.24
C ILE A 34 11.13 0.68 -3.36
N ASP A 35 10.48 0.34 -2.26
CA ASP A 35 10.78 -0.86 -1.52
C ASP A 35 10.02 -2.02 -2.16
N GLU A 36 10.71 -2.87 -2.92
CA GLU A 36 10.07 -3.97 -3.66
C GLU A 36 9.38 -4.98 -2.74
N GLU A 37 9.82 -5.13 -1.48
CA GLU A 37 9.18 -6.04 -0.52
C GLU A 37 7.81 -5.53 -0.05
N VAL A 38 7.58 -4.21 -0.13
CA VAL A 38 6.36 -3.56 0.37
C VAL A 38 5.42 -3.13 -0.77
N LEU A 39 5.99 -2.75 -1.91
CA LEU A 39 5.27 -2.11 -3.02
C LEU A 39 5.20 -3.01 -4.26
N THR A 40 5.23 -4.32 -4.07
CA THR A 40 4.87 -5.30 -5.10
C THR A 40 3.73 -6.19 -4.61
N ASP A 41 2.89 -6.64 -5.53
CA ASP A 41 1.86 -7.63 -5.23
C ASP A 41 2.44 -9.06 -5.21
N ALA A 42 1.59 -10.06 -4.94
CA ALA A 42 1.99 -11.46 -4.90
C ALA A 42 2.49 -12.00 -6.27
N ALA A 43 2.24 -11.29 -7.37
CA ALA A 43 2.75 -11.61 -8.70
C ALA A 43 4.07 -10.88 -9.02
N GLY A 44 4.57 -10.02 -8.11
CA GLY A 44 5.76 -9.19 -8.32
C GLY A 44 5.47 -7.92 -9.13
N GLU A 45 4.21 -7.56 -9.32
CA GLU A 45 3.83 -6.35 -10.05
C GLU A 45 3.87 -5.13 -9.13
N TYR A 46 4.42 -4.03 -9.64
CA TYR A 46 4.63 -2.83 -8.83
C TYR A 46 3.33 -2.07 -8.54
N LEU A 47 3.14 -1.69 -7.29
CA LEU A 47 2.01 -0.89 -6.80
C LEU A 47 2.47 0.45 -6.26
N CYS A 48 1.64 1.50 -6.40
CA CYS A 48 1.87 2.74 -5.67
C CYS A 48 1.50 2.57 -4.19
N PRO A 49 1.98 3.44 -3.28
CA PRO A 49 1.68 3.30 -1.84
C PRO A 49 0.19 3.20 -1.51
N TYR A 50 -0.65 3.94 -2.25
CA TYR A 50 -2.10 3.86 -2.10
C TYR A 50 -2.67 2.50 -2.50
N ASP A 51 -2.38 2.04 -3.73
CA ASP A 51 -2.90 0.76 -4.23
C ASP A 51 -2.32 -0.44 -3.45
N ALA A 52 -1.08 -0.34 -2.98
CA ALA A 52 -0.47 -1.34 -2.08
C ALA A 52 -1.22 -1.43 -0.74
N ALA A 53 -1.58 -0.28 -0.15
CA ALA A 53 -2.36 -0.27 1.08
C ALA A 53 -3.77 -0.85 0.89
N ILE A 54 -4.43 -0.55 -0.23
CA ILE A 54 -5.74 -1.14 -0.57
C ILE A 54 -5.62 -2.66 -0.76
N ALA A 55 -4.64 -3.13 -1.54
CA ALA A 55 -4.41 -4.55 -1.75
C ALA A 55 -4.12 -5.30 -0.45
N ALA A 56 -3.37 -4.68 0.48
CA ALA A 56 -3.12 -5.25 1.80
C ALA A 56 -4.41 -5.37 2.64
N LEU A 57 -5.31 -4.39 2.56
CA LEU A 57 -6.62 -4.45 3.22
C LEU A 57 -7.53 -5.53 2.62
N ASP A 58 -7.55 -5.66 1.29
CA ASP A 58 -8.33 -6.71 0.60
C ASP A 58 -7.83 -8.12 0.97
N TRP A 59 -6.50 -8.27 1.08
CA TRP A 59 -5.90 -9.52 1.54
C TRP A 59 -6.25 -9.80 3.00
N PHE A 60 -6.17 -8.79 3.87
CA PHE A 60 -6.56 -8.92 5.27
C PHE A 60 -8.06 -9.26 5.42
N ASP A 61 -8.95 -8.62 4.66
CA ASP A 61 -10.39 -8.92 4.62
C ASP A 61 -10.64 -10.38 4.24
N SER A 62 -9.93 -10.87 3.22
CA SER A 62 -10.01 -12.27 2.81
C SER A 62 -9.59 -13.23 3.93
N VAL A 63 -8.53 -12.88 4.68
CA VAL A 63 -8.06 -13.67 5.82
C VAL A 63 -9.10 -13.72 6.94
N ILE A 64 -9.61 -12.56 7.37
CA ILE A 64 -10.57 -12.51 8.48
C ILE A 64 -11.92 -13.15 8.10
N THR A 65 -12.37 -12.96 6.86
CA THR A 65 -13.66 -13.51 6.41
C THR A 65 -13.60 -15.02 6.29
N CYS A 66 -12.56 -15.57 5.65
CA CYS A 66 -12.45 -17.02 5.42
C CYS A 66 -11.97 -17.79 6.66
N TYR A 67 -11.11 -17.17 7.49
CA TYR A 67 -10.41 -17.86 8.57
C TYR A 67 -10.67 -17.25 9.94
N SER A 68 -11.71 -16.44 10.13
CA SER A 68 -12.05 -15.89 11.46
C SER A 68 -12.06 -16.94 12.56
N HIS A 69 -12.62 -18.12 12.29
CA HIS A 69 -12.70 -19.23 13.23
C HIS A 69 -11.34 -19.75 13.74
N SER A 70 -10.24 -19.50 13.02
CA SER A 70 -8.88 -19.90 13.45
C SER A 70 -8.24 -18.90 14.42
N LEU A 71 -8.88 -17.77 14.69
CA LEU A 71 -8.37 -16.72 15.57
C LEU A 71 -9.01 -16.84 16.96
N THR A 72 -8.17 -16.93 17.99
CA THR A 72 -8.57 -16.83 19.39
C THR A 72 -9.11 -15.43 19.72
N GLU A 73 -9.84 -15.29 20.83
CA GLU A 73 -10.35 -13.98 21.26
C GLU A 73 -9.23 -12.96 21.50
N ASP A 74 -8.11 -13.39 22.09
CA ASP A 74 -6.95 -12.53 22.34
C ASP A 74 -6.31 -12.03 21.04
N GLN A 75 -6.13 -12.91 20.05
CA GLN A 75 -5.61 -12.53 18.74
C GLN A 75 -6.55 -11.57 18.01
N ARG A 76 -7.87 -11.80 18.09
CA ARG A 76 -8.87 -10.88 17.52
C ARG A 76 -8.78 -9.51 18.17
N ARG A 77 -8.67 -9.46 19.50
CA ARG A 77 -8.52 -8.20 20.25
C ARG A 77 -7.25 -7.45 19.83
N GLU A 78 -6.11 -8.13 19.77
CA GLU A 78 -4.85 -7.53 19.32
C GLU A 78 -4.96 -6.96 17.89
N LEU A 79 -5.56 -7.70 16.96
CA LEU A 79 -5.80 -7.21 15.60
C LEU A 79 -6.65 -5.94 15.58
N ILE A 80 -7.74 -5.92 16.35
CA ILE A 80 -8.61 -4.74 16.46
C ILE A 80 -7.84 -3.54 17.01
N ASP A 81 -7.04 -3.73 18.07
CA ASP A 81 -6.27 -2.64 18.67
C ASP A 81 -5.22 -2.09 17.71
N ARG A 82 -4.53 -2.96 16.95
CA ARG A 82 -3.60 -2.52 15.90
C ARG A 82 -4.29 -1.74 14.79
N LEU A 83 -5.45 -2.20 14.32
CA LEU A 83 -6.23 -1.49 13.29
C LEU A 83 -6.66 -0.10 13.77
N ARG A 84 -7.08 0.02 15.04
CA ARG A 84 -7.40 1.33 15.65
C ARG A 84 -6.19 2.26 15.65
N SER A 85 -5.02 1.77 16.07
CA SER A 85 -3.79 2.57 16.03
C SER A 85 -3.43 3.01 14.61
N TYR A 86 -3.67 2.19 13.59
CA TYR A 86 -3.45 2.61 12.20
C TYR A 86 -4.46 3.67 11.73
N ILE A 87 -5.73 3.56 12.13
CA ILE A 87 -6.74 4.59 11.85
C ILE A 87 -6.31 5.93 12.48
N GLU A 88 -5.91 5.92 13.76
CA GLU A 88 -5.40 7.11 14.45
C GLU A 88 -4.18 7.71 13.72
N LEU A 89 -3.27 6.86 13.25
CA LEU A 89 -2.12 7.29 12.45
C LEU A 89 -2.56 7.99 11.16
N LEU A 90 -3.52 7.44 10.44
CA LEU A 90 -4.03 8.02 9.19
C LEU A 90 -4.77 9.34 9.42
N GLU A 91 -5.50 9.48 10.53
CA GLU A 91 -6.22 10.72 10.88
C GLU A 91 -5.29 11.84 11.35
N HIS A 92 -4.12 11.51 11.90
CA HIS A 92 -3.18 12.47 12.50
C HIS A 92 -1.92 12.71 11.66
N THR A 93 -1.72 11.97 10.57
CA THR A 93 -0.65 12.25 9.61
C THR A 93 -1.12 13.35 8.67
N SER A 94 -0.73 14.60 8.96
CA SER A 94 -0.98 15.80 8.15
C SER A 94 0.21 16.74 8.22
#